data_AF-A0A2D8XLT6-F1
#
_entry.id   AF-A0A2D8XLT6-F1
#
_cell.length_a   1.000
_cell.length_b   1.000
_cell.length_c   1.000
_cell.angle_alpha   90.00
_cell.angle_beta   90.00
_cell.angle_gamma   90.00
#
_symmetry.space_group_name_H-M   'P 1'
#
loop_
_entity.id
_entity.type
_entity.pdbx_description
1 polymer ?
#
loop_
_entity_poly.entity_id
_entity_poly.type
_entity_poly.pdbx_seq_one_letter_code
_entity_poly.pdbx_strand_id
1 'polypeptide(L)'
;MYSKSYYIVAFCKRAAPAWWSRFIDKNFRHTLALKWNGKYWIMVHPRAAYTQIKTLPYSKESDLPKILANMEVISLCKVKFNHIDTYRWRVPVMIVPWSCVEQIKAVLGIRAWWVLTPRQLYKYLRRLNND
;
A
#
# COMPACT_ATOMS: atom_id res chain seq x y z
N MET A 1 -5.32 24.00 10.73
CA MET A 1 -5.88 23.75 9.39
C MET A 1 -5.29 22.42 8.90
N TYR A 2 -6.03 21.32 8.96
CA TYR A 2 -5.50 20.01 8.54
C TYR A 2 -5.34 20.00 7.02
N SER A 3 -4.11 20.12 6.55
CA SER A 3 -3.76 19.89 5.15
C SER A 3 -4.31 18.53 4.71
N LYS A 4 -5.02 18.49 3.57
CA LYS A 4 -5.62 17.28 2.99
C LYS A 4 -4.55 16.19 2.84
N SER A 5 -4.54 15.22 3.76
CA SER A 5 -3.57 14.11 3.78
C SER A 5 -4.30 12.80 3.56
N TYR A 6 -3.80 11.97 2.65
CA TYR A 6 -4.37 10.65 2.36
C TYR A 6 -3.32 9.74 1.74
N TYR A 7 -3.61 8.44 1.72
CA TYR A 7 -2.81 7.46 1.01
C TYR A 7 -3.47 7.04 -0.30
N ILE A 8 -2.65 6.69 -1.28
CA ILE A 8 -3.04 5.94 -2.46
C ILE A 8 -2.25 4.64 -2.41
N VAL A 9 -2.96 3.53 -2.40
CA VAL A 9 -2.37 2.21 -2.53
C VAL A 9 -2.41 1.84 -4.00
N ALA A 10 -1.23 1.64 -4.59
CA ALA A 10 -1.12 1.16 -5.95
C ALA A 10 -0.89 -0.36 -5.96
N PHE A 11 -1.57 -1.03 -6.88
CA PHE A 11 -1.46 -2.47 -7.11
C PHE A 11 -0.84 -2.70 -8.48
N CYS A 12 0.26 -3.45 -8.52
CA CYS A 12 1.11 -3.58 -9.69
C CYS A 12 1.20 -5.04 -10.17
N LYS A 13 1.37 -5.20 -11.48
CA LYS A 13 1.51 -6.51 -12.14
C LYS A 13 2.86 -7.18 -11.89
N ARG A 14 3.91 -6.40 -11.66
CA ARG A 14 5.28 -6.92 -11.54
C ARG A 14 5.76 -6.90 -10.09
N ALA A 15 6.39 -7.99 -9.68
CA ALA A 15 7.12 -8.11 -8.42
C ALA A 15 8.45 -8.82 -8.67
N ALA A 16 9.36 -8.76 -7.70
CA ALA A 16 10.50 -9.67 -7.70
C ALA A 16 10.00 -11.13 -7.66
N PRO A 17 10.62 -12.04 -8.44
CA PRO A 17 10.25 -13.44 -8.41
C PRO A 17 10.53 -14.02 -7.03
N ALA A 18 9.54 -14.73 -6.48
CA ALA A 18 9.64 -15.47 -5.24
C ALA A 18 8.92 -16.80 -5.41
N TRP A 19 9.36 -17.85 -4.69
CA TRP A 19 8.79 -19.20 -4.85
C TRP A 19 7.27 -19.24 -4.59
N TRP A 20 6.79 -18.45 -3.63
CA TRP A 20 5.37 -18.34 -3.30
C TRP A 20 4.55 -17.54 -4.32
N SER A 21 5.18 -16.87 -5.28
CA SER A 21 4.46 -16.12 -6.32
C SER A 21 3.56 -17.03 -7.16
N ARG A 22 3.81 -18.34 -7.24
CA ARG A 22 2.93 -19.28 -7.95
C ARG A 22 1.49 -19.30 -7.41
N PHE A 23 1.28 -18.95 -6.14
CA PHE A 23 -0.02 -18.94 -5.47
C PHE A 23 -0.72 -17.57 -5.47
N ILE A 24 -0.07 -16.54 -6.00
CA ILE A 24 -0.59 -15.17 -6.06
C ILE A 24 -1.20 -14.90 -7.44
N ASP A 25 -2.27 -14.11 -7.50
CA ASP A 25 -2.87 -13.64 -8.75
C ASP A 25 -1.84 -12.94 -9.65
N LYS A 26 -1.80 -13.33 -10.93
CA LYS A 26 -0.82 -12.82 -11.91
C LYS A 26 -0.93 -11.32 -12.17
N ASN A 27 -2.08 -10.73 -11.87
CA ASN A 27 -2.35 -9.30 -12.02
C ASN A 27 -2.08 -8.53 -10.71
N PHE A 28 -2.08 -9.18 -9.55
CA PHE A 28 -1.88 -8.51 -8.26
C PHE A 28 -0.63 -9.04 -7.57
N ARG A 29 0.53 -8.75 -8.17
CA ARG A 29 1.83 -9.26 -7.68
C ARG A 29 2.45 -8.40 -6.60
N HIS A 30 2.21 -7.10 -6.65
CA HIS A 30 2.87 -6.16 -5.77
C HIS A 30 1.96 -5.01 -5.35
N THR A 31 2.29 -4.38 -4.23
CA THR A 31 1.61 -3.18 -3.78
C THR A 31 2.57 -2.22 -3.08
N LEU A 32 2.32 -0.94 -3.26
CA LEU A 32 3.05 0.17 -2.63
C LEU A 32 2.06 1.27 -2.22
N ALA A 33 2.47 2.14 -1.30
CA ALA A 33 1.66 3.29 -0.88
C ALA A 33 2.33 4.61 -1.28
N LEU A 34 1.51 5.56 -1.69
CA LEU A 34 1.86 6.95 -1.92
C LEU A 34 1.05 7.81 -0.95
N LYS A 35 1.71 8.54 -0.05
CA LYS A 35 1.08 9.51 0.83
C LYS A 35 1.12 10.87 0.16
N TRP A 36 -0.03 11.50 0.01
CA TRP A 36 -0.13 12.93 -0.23
C TRP A 36 -0.17 13.65 1.11
N ASN A 37 0.75 14.58 1.36
CA ASN A 37 0.75 15.38 2.61
C ASN A 37 0.24 16.82 2.39
N GLY A 38 -0.30 17.11 1.20
CA GLY A 38 -0.74 18.44 0.78
C GLY A 38 0.30 19.27 0.04
N LYS A 39 1.58 18.88 0.07
CA LYS A 39 2.66 19.58 -0.62
C LYS A 39 3.56 18.67 -1.43
N TYR A 40 3.80 17.46 -0.96
CA TYR A 40 4.68 16.47 -1.56
C TYR A 40 4.03 15.09 -1.57
N TRP A 41 4.48 14.26 -2.50
CA TRP A 41 4.23 12.84 -2.49
C TRP A 41 5.34 12.11 -1.73
N ILE A 42 4.96 11.25 -0.79
CA ILE A 42 5.89 10.35 -0.10
C ILE A 42 5.56 8.92 -0.54
N MET A 43 6.53 8.22 -1.11
CA MET A 43 6.40 6.83 -1.49
C MET A 43 6.89 5.92 -0.38
N VAL A 44 6.10 4.90 -0.06
CA VAL A 44 6.49 3.73 0.72
C VAL A 44 6.39 2.52 -0.20
N HIS A 45 7.55 2.01 -0.61
CA HIS A 45 7.68 0.92 -1.57
C HIS A 45 8.38 -0.27 -0.90
N PRO A 46 7.61 -1.24 -0.41
CA PRO A 46 8.15 -2.52 0.05
C PRO A 46 8.93 -3.21 -1.07
N ARG A 47 10.23 -3.40 -0.92
CA ARG A 47 11.04 -4.27 -1.78
C ARG A 47 11.26 -5.59 -1.06
N ALA A 48 11.67 -6.61 -1.80
CA ALA A 48 11.94 -7.92 -1.22
C ALA A 48 12.98 -7.88 -0.09
N ALA A 49 14.02 -7.04 -0.24
CA ALA A 49 15.12 -6.94 0.72
C ALA A 49 14.98 -5.77 1.71
N TYR A 50 14.25 -4.70 1.37
CA TYR A 50 14.16 -3.49 2.19
C TYR A 50 12.90 -2.68 1.88
N THR A 51 12.48 -1.79 2.78
CA THR A 51 11.40 -0.85 2.50
C THR A 51 11.98 0.47 2.01
N GLN A 52 11.68 0.86 0.78
CA GLN A 52 12.12 2.14 0.26
C GLN A 52 11.12 3.24 0.64
N ILE A 53 11.59 4.26 1.35
CA ILE A 53 10.79 5.44 1.67
C ILE A 53 11.45 6.65 1.01
N LYS A 54 10.69 7.39 0.19
CA LYS A 54 11.21 8.54 -0.55
C LYS A 54 10.16 9.64 -0.66
N THR A 55 10.55 10.87 -0.34
CA THR A 55 9.83 12.06 -0.81
C THR A 55 10.13 12.22 -2.29
N LEU A 56 9.09 12.28 -3.12
CA LEU A 56 9.22 12.38 -4.56
C LEU A 56 9.32 13.87 -4.97
N PRO A 57 10.02 14.20 -6.06
CA PRO A 57 10.18 15.57 -6.56
C PRO A 57 8.92 16.07 -7.30
N TYR A 58 7.74 15.82 -6.73
CA TYR A 58 6.45 16.23 -7.27
C TYR A 58 5.66 16.95 -6.19
N SER A 59 5.10 18.11 -6.55
CA SER A 59 4.42 19.00 -5.61
C SER A 59 2.96 19.26 -5.96
N LYS A 60 2.40 18.59 -6.97
CA LYS A 60 0.99 18.69 -7.34
C LYS A 60 0.29 17.35 -7.17
N GLU A 61 -0.95 17.38 -6.69
CA GLU A 61 -1.82 16.18 -6.60
C GLU A 61 -2.01 15.56 -8.00
N SER A 62 -2.02 16.38 -9.05
CA SER A 62 -2.16 15.96 -10.45
C SER A 62 -0.92 15.27 -11.05
N ASP A 63 0.22 15.24 -10.35
CA ASP A 63 1.41 14.53 -10.82
C ASP A 63 1.34 13.01 -10.61
N LEU A 64 0.29 12.51 -9.94
CA LEU A 64 0.10 11.08 -9.66
C LEU A 64 0.28 10.17 -10.89
N PRO A 65 -0.29 10.47 -12.09
CA PRO A 65 -0.06 9.63 -13.27
C PRO A 65 1.42 9.57 -13.68
N LYS A 66 2.17 10.67 -13.53
CA LYS A 66 3.61 10.72 -13.84
C LYS A 66 4.42 9.86 -12.88
N ILE A 67 4.05 9.89 -11.60
CA ILE A 67 4.68 9.04 -10.56
C ILE A 67 4.53 7.56 -10.89
N LEU A 68 3.37 7.18 -11.43
CA LEU A 68 2.98 5.79 -11.64
C LEU A 68 3.29 5.24 -13.04
N ALA A 69 3.71 6.09 -13.98
CA ALA A 69 3.83 5.75 -15.41
C ALA A 69 4.64 4.47 -15.68
N ASN A 70 5.68 4.21 -14.87
CA ASN A 70 6.59 3.07 -15.06
C ASN A 70 6.36 1.91 -14.07
N MET A 71 5.23 1.89 -13.36
CA MET A 71 4.98 0.92 -12.28
C MET A 71 4.01 -0.21 -12.64
N GLU A 72 3.57 -0.33 -13.90
CA GLU A 72 2.60 -1.34 -14.36
C GLU A 72 1.39 -1.45 -13.42
N VAL A 73 0.81 -0.29 -13.07
CA VAL A 73 -0.30 -0.19 -12.13
C VAL A 73 -1.57 -0.73 -12.78
N ILE A 74 -2.25 -1.63 -12.08
CA ILE A 74 -3.52 -2.21 -12.49
C ILE A 74 -4.70 -1.55 -11.77
N SER A 75 -4.49 -1.14 -10.52
CA SER A 75 -5.55 -0.53 -9.73
C SER A 75 -4.99 0.40 -8.68
N LEU A 76 -5.79 1.41 -8.32
CA LEU A 76 -5.52 2.37 -7.28
C LEU A 76 -6.65 2.35 -6.25
N CYS A 77 -6.30 2.38 -4.97
CA CYS A 77 -7.26 2.63 -3.90
C CYS A 77 -6.83 3.88 -3.14
N LYS A 78 -7.65 4.94 -3.21
CA LYS A 78 -7.51 6.10 -2.33
C LYS A 78 -8.01 5.71 -0.96
N VAL A 79 -7.17 5.88 0.06
CA VAL A 79 -7.50 5.55 1.44
C VAL A 79 -7.37 6.84 2.26
N LYS A 80 -8.51 7.35 2.71
CA LYS A 80 -8.57 8.47 3.67
C LYS A 80 -8.59 7.91 5.09
N PHE A 81 -7.57 7.13 5.45
CA PHE A 81 -7.51 6.56 6.80
C PHE A 81 -6.77 7.47 7.75
N ASN A 82 -7.37 7.67 8.92
CA ASN A 82 -6.73 8.24 10.10
C ASN A 82 -6.96 7.34 11.34
N HIS A 83 -7.07 6.02 11.14
CA HIS A 83 -7.12 5.06 12.26
C HIS A 83 -5.71 4.74 12.70
N ILE A 84 -5.19 5.54 13.64
CA ILE A 84 -4.09 5.10 14.48
C ILE A 84 -4.72 4.44 15.71
N ASP A 85 -5.10 3.16 15.59
CA ASP A 85 -5.34 2.35 16.79
C ASP A 85 -3.97 2.01 17.38
N THR A 86 -3.49 2.87 18.31
CA THR A 86 -2.24 2.68 19.05
C THR A 86 -2.38 1.71 20.20
N TYR A 87 -3.61 1.35 20.59
CA TYR A 87 -3.87 0.60 21.81
C TYR A 87 -3.85 -0.92 21.59
N ARG A 88 -4.09 -1.37 20.35
CA ARG A 88 -4.15 -2.79 20.02
C ARG A 88 -3.08 -3.19 19.03
N TRP A 89 -2.44 -4.32 19.29
CA TRP A 89 -1.50 -4.93 18.35
C TRP A 89 -2.19 -5.22 17.01
N ARG A 90 -1.50 -4.89 15.91
CA ARG A 90 -2.06 -5.05 14.55
C ARG A 90 -2.39 -6.51 14.21
N VAL A 91 -1.64 -7.44 14.79
CA VAL A 91 -1.73 -8.87 14.53
C VAL A 91 -1.76 -9.63 15.85
N PRO A 92 -2.54 -10.73 15.95
CA PRO A 92 -2.70 -11.48 17.19
C PRO A 92 -1.42 -12.22 17.62
N VAL A 93 -0.53 -12.50 16.67
CA VAL A 93 0.78 -13.16 16.90
C VAL A 93 1.86 -12.45 16.10
N MET A 94 3.07 -12.35 16.67
CA MET A 94 4.21 -11.62 16.07
C MET A 94 4.80 -12.33 14.84
N ILE A 95 4.37 -13.55 14.55
CA ILE A 95 4.83 -14.33 13.40
C ILE A 95 3.93 -14.01 12.21
N VAL A 96 4.38 -13.10 11.35
CA VAL A 96 3.72 -12.76 10.09
C VAL A 96 4.69 -12.82 8.92
N PRO A 97 4.25 -13.23 7.72
CA PRO A 97 5.10 -13.22 6.54
C PRO A 97 5.60 -11.81 6.24
N TRP A 98 6.91 -11.62 6.11
CA TRP A 98 7.48 -10.36 5.68
C TRP A 98 7.14 -10.10 4.20
N SER A 99 6.00 -9.45 3.96
CA SER A 99 5.44 -9.23 2.63
C SER A 99 5.12 -7.76 2.39
N CYS A 100 4.98 -7.39 1.10
CA CYS A 100 4.53 -6.04 0.74
C CYS A 100 3.14 -5.72 1.32
N VAL A 101 2.26 -6.72 1.44
CA VAL A 101 0.93 -6.56 2.03
C VAL A 101 1.03 -6.25 3.52
N GLU A 102 1.83 -6.96 4.29
CA GLU A 102 2.01 -6.68 5.73
C GLU A 102 2.60 -5.29 5.97
N GLN A 103 3.58 -4.89 5.17
CA GLN A 103 4.17 -3.55 5.27
C GLN A 103 3.15 -2.45 4.94
N ILE A 104 2.34 -2.61 3.89
CA ILE A 104 1.28 -1.63 3.56
C ILE A 104 0.18 -1.63 4.62
N LYS A 105 -0.21 -2.78 5.18
CA LYS A 105 -1.15 -2.81 6.32
C LYS A 105 -0.59 -2.09 7.54
N ALA A 106 0.71 -2.21 7.81
CA ALA A 106 1.37 -1.46 8.89
C ALA A 106 1.34 0.06 8.63
N VAL A 107 1.61 0.50 7.40
CA VAL A 107 1.52 1.92 7.01
C VAL A 107 0.11 2.48 7.19
N LEU A 108 -0.92 1.68 6.91
CA LEU A 108 -2.32 2.10 6.94
C LEU A 108 -3.02 1.83 8.28
N GLY A 109 -2.37 1.16 9.24
CA GLY A 109 -2.99 0.77 10.52
C GLY A 109 -4.04 -0.34 10.39
N ILE A 110 -3.97 -1.19 9.36
CA ILE A 110 -5.01 -2.20 9.06
C ILE A 110 -4.83 -3.47 9.89
N ARG A 111 -5.89 -3.82 10.62
CA ARG A 111 -5.99 -5.00 11.50
C ARG A 111 -6.72 -6.18 10.86
N ALA A 112 -6.19 -6.68 9.73
CA ALA A 112 -6.79 -7.79 9.00
C ALA A 112 -5.73 -8.89 8.75
N TRP A 113 -5.60 -9.83 9.69
CA TRP A 113 -4.58 -10.89 9.64
C TRP A 113 -4.83 -11.90 8.52
N TRP A 114 -6.09 -12.07 8.09
CA TRP A 114 -6.48 -12.93 6.95
C TRP A 114 -6.17 -12.33 5.57
N VAL A 115 -5.76 -11.05 5.51
CA VAL A 115 -5.42 -10.36 4.25
C VAL A 115 -3.93 -10.55 3.96
N LEU A 116 -3.61 -11.56 3.15
CA LEU A 116 -2.23 -11.99 2.90
C LEU A 116 -1.72 -11.63 1.50
N THR A 117 -2.63 -11.46 0.54
CA THR A 117 -2.28 -11.21 -0.87
C THR A 117 -2.66 -9.78 -1.31
N PRO A 118 -1.98 -9.21 -2.32
CA PRO A 118 -2.33 -7.88 -2.81
C PRO A 118 -3.77 -7.81 -3.35
N ARG A 119 -4.28 -8.90 -3.94
CA ARG A 119 -5.69 -8.98 -4.38
C ARG A 119 -6.67 -8.95 -3.20
N GLN A 120 -6.37 -9.66 -2.10
CA GLN A 120 -7.19 -9.58 -0.89
C GLN A 120 -7.17 -8.17 -0.30
N LEU A 121 -5.99 -7.52 -0.27
CA LEU A 121 -5.87 -6.16 0.21
C LEU A 121 -6.68 -5.18 -0.64
N TYR A 122 -6.63 -5.31 -1.97
CA TYR A 122 -7.45 -4.52 -2.89
C TYR A 122 -8.95 -4.68 -2.60
N LYS A 123 -9.44 -5.92 -2.50
CA LYS A 123 -10.84 -6.20 -2.17
C LYS A 123 -11.23 -5.63 -0.80
N TYR A 124 -10.35 -5.75 0.19
CA TYR A 124 -10.57 -5.26 1.54
C TYR A 124 -10.67 -3.73 1.57
N LEU A 125 -9.73 -3.02 0.95
CA LEU A 125 -9.75 -1.56 0.84
C LEU A 125 -10.96 -1.05 0.06
N ARG A 126 -11.38 -1.77 -0.99
CA ARG A 126 -12.59 -1.41 -1.73
C ARG A 126 -13.86 -1.52 -0.88
N ARG A 127 -13.96 -2.54 -0.04
CA ARG A 127 -15.10 -2.68 0.89
C ARG A 127 -15.10 -1.53 1.90
N LEU A 128 -13.95 -1.26 2.53
CA LEU A 128 -13.80 -0.16 3.48
C LEU A 128 -14.09 1.24 2.91
N ASN A 129 -13.94 1.45 1.60
CA ASN A 129 -14.21 2.73 0.96
C ASN A 129 -15.68 2.89 0.52
N ASN A 130 -16.43 1.79 0.44
CA ASN A 130 -17.84 1.80 0.09
C ASN A 130 -18.75 1.94 1.34
N ASP A 131 -18.18 1.72 2.52
CA ASP A 131 -18.74 2.04 3.83
C ASP A 131 -18.37 3.49 4.20
#